data_AF-A0A146K2G4-F1
#
_entry.id   AF-A0A146K2G4-F1
#
_cell.length_a   1.000
_cell.length_b   1.000
_cell.length_c   1.000
_cell.angle_alpha   90.00
_cell.angle_beta   90.00
_cell.angle_gamma   90.00
#
_symmetry.space_group_name_H-M   'P 1'
#
loop_
_entity.id
_entity.type
_entity.pdbx_description
1 polymer ?
#
loop_
_entity_poly.entity_id
_entity_poly.type
_entity_poly.pdbx_seq_one_letter_code
_entity_poly.pdbx_strand_id
1 'polypeptide(L)'
;QNQNFNNICAPFLEVVTKNQFELTLVKEIFMISAQDVKQFGFRDSRLENLYLPSLLAADTYSFAYNNFTTINLSKLQRLAGSHTFSNCSFLKQFIALNLLNINRNCFSQCGNLMVVLTPIASSDDYVFENCSCCKLETILVQDSVFRCNCQKCPKCCGTMQKCIKRGQKLKKTCEYDNLAKIEKVDENFVRMQMKQIQLETLVMKYGFLCVKFIKPQQKQKQLKQIKEQVVKIIELVQLFDVFAQE
;
A
#
# COMPACT_ATOMS: atom_id res chain seq x y z
N GLN A 1 -3.69 16.98 18.85
CA GLN A 1 -2.61 16.16 19.46
C GLN A 1 -2.57 14.86 18.68
N ASN A 2 -1.71 14.77 17.65
CA ASN A 2 -1.62 13.56 16.83
C ASN A 2 -0.90 12.49 17.64
N GLN A 3 -1.65 11.46 18.04
CA GLN A 3 -1.06 10.24 18.57
C GLN A 3 -0.03 9.72 17.56
N ASN A 4 1.18 9.46 18.04
CA ASN A 4 2.31 8.92 17.27
C ASN A 4 1.97 7.50 16.79
N PHE A 5 1.20 7.35 15.72
CA PHE A 5 1.08 6.07 15.03
C PHE A 5 2.20 6.00 13.97
N ASN A 6 3.04 4.97 14.11
CA ASN A 6 4.14 4.75 13.18
C ASN A 6 3.66 4.12 11.86
N ASN A 7 2.51 3.45 11.85
CA ASN A 7 2.02 2.69 10.70
C ASN A 7 0.55 3.00 10.42
N ILE A 8 0.15 2.99 9.14
CA ILE A 8 -1.27 3.05 8.72
C ILE A 8 -1.65 1.76 8.00
N CYS A 9 -2.72 1.10 8.45
CA CYS A 9 -3.38 0.04 7.71
C CYS A 9 -4.78 0.51 7.30
N ALA A 10 -4.94 0.81 6.01
CA ALA A 10 -6.20 1.27 5.43
C ALA A 10 -6.48 0.53 4.11
N PRO A 11 -6.73 -0.79 4.15
CA PRO A 11 -6.78 -1.64 2.97
C PRO A 11 -7.88 -1.25 1.99
N PHE A 12 -8.95 -0.61 2.46
CA PHE A 12 -10.11 -0.18 1.67
C PHE A 12 -10.08 1.28 1.24
N LEU A 13 -9.09 2.06 1.66
CA LEU A 13 -9.02 3.47 1.30
C LEU A 13 -8.65 3.58 -0.18
N GLU A 14 -9.56 4.11 -1.00
CA GLU A 14 -9.35 4.22 -2.45
C GLU A 14 -8.62 5.50 -2.85
N VAL A 15 -8.78 6.58 -2.08
CA VAL A 15 -8.18 7.88 -2.38
C VAL A 15 -7.60 8.48 -1.12
N VAL A 16 -6.34 8.89 -1.20
CA VAL A 16 -5.72 9.74 -0.19
C VAL A 16 -5.95 11.18 -0.59
N THR A 17 -6.74 11.90 0.21
CA THR A 17 -7.14 13.27 -0.09
C THR A 17 -6.00 14.26 0.17
N LYS A 18 -6.22 15.50 -0.26
CA LYS A 18 -5.23 16.56 -0.16
C LYS A 18 -4.83 16.79 1.31
N ASN A 19 -3.53 16.83 1.57
CA ASN A 19 -2.90 16.99 2.90
C ASN A 19 -3.28 15.91 3.96
N GLN A 20 -3.93 14.79 3.58
CA GLN A 20 -4.52 13.86 4.55
C GLN A 20 -3.54 13.31 5.59
N PHE A 21 -2.30 13.01 5.17
CA PHE A 21 -1.23 12.50 6.03
C PHE A 21 0.03 13.37 5.96
N GLU A 22 -0.11 14.64 5.59
CA GLU A 22 1.01 15.58 5.54
C GLU A 22 1.62 15.79 6.94
N LEU A 23 2.94 15.92 7.04
CA LEU A 23 3.65 16.22 8.29
C LEU A 23 3.37 15.21 9.41
N THR A 24 3.03 13.98 9.04
CA THR A 24 2.85 12.88 10.00
C THR A 24 4.19 12.20 10.30
N LEU A 25 4.19 11.29 11.29
CA LEU A 25 5.36 10.52 11.68
C LEU A 25 5.31 9.06 11.19
N VAL A 26 4.50 8.82 10.15
CA VAL A 26 4.21 7.47 9.66
C VAL A 26 5.38 6.94 8.86
N LYS A 27 5.90 5.79 9.27
CA LYS A 27 6.99 5.07 8.62
C LYS A 27 6.50 4.09 7.57
N GLU A 28 5.34 3.49 7.77
CA GLU A 28 4.83 2.43 6.90
C GLU A 28 3.34 2.57 6.61
N ILE A 29 2.95 2.33 5.37
CA ILE A 29 1.55 2.31 4.95
C ILE A 29 1.19 1.01 4.23
N PHE A 30 0.02 0.50 4.55
CA PHE A 30 -0.64 -0.63 3.87
C PHE A 30 -2.01 -0.18 3.36
N MET A 31 -2.09 0.20 2.09
CA MET A 31 -3.33 0.67 1.44
C MET A 31 -3.50 0.01 0.07
N ILE A 32 -3.99 -1.22 0.09
CA ILE A 32 -4.03 -2.09 -1.10
C ILE A 32 -5.02 -1.65 -2.17
N SER A 33 -6.06 -0.90 -1.79
CA SER A 33 -7.08 -0.38 -2.72
C SER A 33 -6.87 1.08 -3.12
N ALA A 34 -5.84 1.75 -2.60
CA ALA A 34 -5.58 3.15 -2.92
C ALA A 34 -5.17 3.30 -4.39
N GLN A 35 -5.97 4.05 -5.15
CA GLN A 35 -5.80 4.29 -6.59
C GLN A 35 -5.24 5.68 -6.88
N ASP A 36 -5.46 6.65 -5.99
CA ASP A 36 -5.06 8.03 -6.21
C ASP A 36 -4.56 8.68 -4.91
N VAL A 37 -3.40 9.34 -4.99
CA VAL A 37 -2.87 10.17 -3.90
C VAL A 37 -2.80 11.61 -4.35
N LYS A 38 -3.66 12.44 -3.75
CA LYS A 38 -3.80 13.86 -4.06
C LYS A 38 -2.62 14.68 -3.52
N GLN A 39 -2.62 15.95 -3.91
CA GLN A 39 -1.60 16.92 -3.57
C GLN A 39 -1.27 16.88 -2.05
N PHE A 40 0.02 16.81 -1.72
CA PHE A 40 0.51 16.75 -0.34
C PHE A 40 0.02 15.55 0.50
N GLY A 41 -0.59 14.52 -0.11
CA GLY A 41 -1.21 13.40 0.60
C GLY A 41 -0.29 12.76 1.65
N PHE A 42 0.98 12.55 1.32
CA PHE A 42 2.03 12.08 2.23
C PHE A 42 3.30 12.96 2.16
N ARG A 43 3.15 14.28 2.00
CA ARG A 43 4.33 15.16 2.01
C ARG A 43 4.92 15.20 3.42
N ASP A 44 6.23 14.97 3.52
CA ASP A 44 7.00 15.05 4.77
C ASP A 44 6.39 14.17 5.89
N SER A 45 6.01 12.94 5.54
CA SER A 45 5.36 11.98 6.45
C SER A 45 6.36 11.03 7.12
N ARG A 46 7.66 11.12 6.81
CA ARG A 46 8.74 10.21 7.24
C ARG A 46 8.59 8.76 6.76
N LEU A 47 7.86 8.53 5.66
CA LEU A 47 7.64 7.19 5.15
C LEU A 47 8.95 6.54 4.72
N GLU A 48 9.18 5.33 5.23
CA GLU A 48 10.27 4.45 4.87
C GLU A 48 9.76 3.37 3.90
N ASN A 49 8.54 2.88 4.12
CA ASN A 49 7.91 1.82 3.34
C ASN A 49 6.50 2.22 2.87
N LEU A 50 6.17 1.90 1.63
CA LEU A 50 4.82 2.06 1.07
C LEU A 50 4.36 0.76 0.44
N TYR A 51 3.12 0.38 0.71
CA TYR A 51 2.46 -0.75 0.07
C TYR A 51 1.16 -0.29 -0.60
N LEU A 52 1.28 0.11 -1.86
CA LEU A 52 0.23 0.70 -2.70
C LEU A 52 0.10 -0.02 -4.07
N PRO A 53 -0.18 -1.33 -4.09
CA PRO A 53 -0.21 -2.14 -5.32
C PRO A 53 -1.26 -1.67 -6.35
N SER A 54 -2.30 -0.96 -5.93
CA SER A 54 -3.37 -0.47 -6.81
C SER A 54 -3.20 0.99 -7.23
N LEU A 55 -2.09 1.66 -6.87
CA LEU A 55 -1.92 3.08 -7.15
C LEU A 55 -1.81 3.35 -8.65
N LEU A 56 -2.72 4.16 -9.18
CA LEU A 56 -2.77 4.55 -10.59
C LEU A 56 -2.22 5.97 -10.81
N ALA A 57 -2.47 6.87 -9.86
CA ALA A 57 -2.11 8.28 -9.99
C ALA A 57 -1.56 8.88 -8.69
N ALA A 58 -0.62 9.81 -8.84
CA ALA A 58 -0.10 10.62 -7.74
C ALA A 58 0.08 12.07 -8.20
N ASP A 59 -0.16 13.01 -7.29
CA ASP A 59 -0.20 14.44 -7.60
C ASP A 59 1.01 15.19 -7.01
N THR A 60 0.96 16.52 -7.06
CA THR A 60 1.98 17.48 -6.70
C THR A 60 2.45 17.27 -5.26
N TYR A 61 3.76 17.05 -5.10
CA TYR A 61 4.41 16.76 -3.81
C TYR A 61 3.82 15.59 -3.02
N SER A 62 2.96 14.74 -3.60
CA SER A 62 2.23 13.71 -2.84
C SER A 62 3.10 12.76 -2.02
N PHE A 63 4.35 12.52 -2.43
CA PHE A 63 5.32 11.68 -1.73
C PHE A 63 6.66 12.38 -1.45
N ALA A 64 6.70 13.71 -1.52
CA ALA A 64 7.94 14.45 -1.34
C ALA A 64 8.42 14.46 0.12
N TYR A 65 9.73 14.64 0.33
CA TYR A 65 10.37 14.74 1.65
C TYR A 65 10.22 13.48 2.52
N ASN A 66 10.17 12.29 1.91
CA ASN A 66 10.11 11.02 2.63
C ASN A 66 11.46 10.28 2.65
N ASN A 67 11.51 9.20 3.43
CA ASN A 67 12.73 8.45 3.73
C ASN A 67 12.79 7.09 3.01
N PHE A 68 12.07 6.94 1.90
CA PHE A 68 12.08 5.71 1.09
C PHE A 68 13.50 5.34 0.68
N THR A 69 13.86 4.06 0.79
CA THR A 69 15.08 3.55 0.14
C THR A 69 14.81 3.04 -1.26
N THR A 70 13.64 2.44 -1.46
CA THR A 70 13.21 1.80 -2.71
C THR A 70 11.73 2.02 -2.91
N ILE A 71 11.33 2.36 -4.14
CA ILE A 71 9.93 2.48 -4.52
C ILE A 71 9.70 1.58 -5.73
N ASN A 72 8.69 0.72 -5.63
CA ASN A 72 8.17 -0.06 -6.74
C ASN A 72 6.66 0.09 -6.80
N LEU A 73 6.17 0.75 -7.85
CA LEU A 73 4.77 1.07 -8.06
C LEU A 73 4.33 0.51 -9.40
N SER A 74 3.99 -0.77 -9.41
CA SER A 74 3.76 -1.56 -10.62
C SER A 74 2.59 -1.06 -11.47
N LYS A 75 1.53 -0.52 -10.87
CA LYS A 75 0.35 0.02 -11.57
C LYS A 75 0.35 1.54 -11.77
N LEU A 76 1.36 2.24 -11.28
CA LEU A 76 1.40 3.70 -11.39
C LEU A 76 1.54 4.12 -12.85
N GLN A 77 0.55 4.87 -13.34
CA GLN A 77 0.49 5.32 -14.73
C GLN A 77 0.73 6.81 -14.88
N ARG A 78 0.29 7.63 -13.92
CA ARG A 78 0.25 9.08 -14.08
C ARG A 78 0.79 9.83 -12.88
N LEU A 79 1.71 10.75 -13.14
CA LEU A 79 2.14 11.79 -12.19
C LEU A 79 1.53 13.13 -12.62
N ALA A 80 0.37 13.49 -12.06
CA ALA A 80 -0.42 14.63 -12.55
C ALA A 80 0.18 16.01 -12.19
N GLY A 81 1.03 16.04 -11.16
CA GLY A 81 1.55 17.27 -10.57
C GLY A 81 3.01 17.57 -10.91
N SER A 82 3.71 18.29 -10.05
CA SER A 82 5.18 18.42 -10.04
C SER A 82 5.77 17.95 -8.71
N HIS A 83 7.08 17.66 -8.68
CA HIS A 83 7.82 17.36 -7.45
C HIS A 83 7.36 16.11 -6.67
N THR A 84 6.72 15.12 -7.32
CA THR A 84 6.03 14.03 -6.61
C THR A 84 6.92 13.27 -5.63
N PHE A 85 8.15 12.94 -6.00
CA PHE A 85 9.13 12.25 -5.16
C PHE A 85 10.34 13.15 -4.85
N SER A 86 10.16 14.47 -4.82
CA SER A 86 11.26 15.40 -4.58
C SER A 86 11.74 15.31 -3.13
N ASN A 87 13.02 15.61 -2.92
CA ASN A 87 13.67 15.62 -1.60
C ASN A 87 13.61 14.28 -0.86
N CYS A 88 13.39 13.16 -1.55
CA CYS A 88 13.51 11.82 -0.98
C CYS A 88 15.00 11.42 -0.90
N SER A 89 15.72 12.01 0.05
CA SER A 89 17.19 11.95 0.12
C SER A 89 17.76 10.54 0.29
N PHE A 90 17.00 9.59 0.82
CA PHE A 90 17.38 8.19 0.99
C PHE A 90 17.04 7.30 -0.21
N LEU A 91 16.27 7.81 -1.17
CA LEU A 91 15.78 7.02 -2.30
C LEU A 91 16.94 6.60 -3.20
N LYS A 92 17.13 5.28 -3.33
CA LYS A 92 18.14 4.66 -4.18
C LYS A 92 17.57 4.11 -5.47
N GLN A 93 16.34 3.59 -5.43
CA GLN A 93 15.74 2.93 -6.59
C GLN A 93 14.27 3.32 -6.75
N PHE A 94 13.90 3.69 -7.97
CA PHE A 94 12.51 3.96 -8.35
C PHE A 94 12.12 3.11 -9.56
N ILE A 95 11.04 2.34 -9.43
CA ILE A 95 10.54 1.44 -10.46
C ILE A 95 9.04 1.69 -10.63
N ALA A 96 8.63 2.08 -11.84
CA ALA A 96 7.23 2.20 -12.24
C ALA A 96 7.14 1.92 -13.74
N LEU A 97 7.01 0.63 -14.10
CA LEU A 97 7.19 0.20 -15.49
C LEU A 97 6.07 0.68 -16.43
N ASN A 98 4.89 0.96 -15.87
CA ASN A 98 3.71 1.45 -16.58
C ASN A 98 3.57 2.98 -16.54
N LEU A 99 4.55 3.69 -15.98
CA LEU A 99 4.47 5.14 -15.84
C LEU A 99 4.60 5.83 -17.20
N LEU A 100 3.64 6.70 -17.51
CA LEU A 100 3.56 7.42 -18.79
C LEU A 100 4.35 8.74 -18.78
N ASN A 101 4.53 9.35 -17.61
CA ASN A 101 5.21 10.64 -17.49
C ASN A 101 6.00 10.76 -16.17
N ILE A 102 7.23 11.25 -16.25
CA ILE A 102 8.00 11.73 -15.11
C ILE A 102 7.86 13.25 -15.07
N ASN A 103 7.19 13.76 -14.04
CA ASN A 103 6.88 15.18 -13.98
C ASN A 103 8.08 16.08 -13.65
N ARG A 104 7.89 17.38 -13.86
CA ARG A 104 8.87 18.40 -13.53
C ARG A 104 9.36 18.25 -12.09
N ASN A 105 10.69 18.26 -11.92
CA ASN A 105 11.37 18.12 -10.64
C ASN A 105 11.02 16.83 -9.85
N CYS A 106 10.51 15.77 -10.51
CA CYS A 106 10.02 14.55 -9.84
C CYS A 106 10.98 13.99 -8.79
N PHE A 107 12.27 13.90 -9.11
CA PHE A 107 13.32 13.39 -8.23
C PHE A 107 14.32 14.48 -7.85
N SER A 108 13.91 15.76 -7.86
CA SER A 108 14.81 16.84 -7.47
C SER A 108 15.32 16.61 -6.05
N GLN A 109 16.63 16.80 -5.84
CA GLN A 109 17.34 16.61 -4.56
C GLN A 109 17.33 15.17 -4.02
N CYS A 110 17.04 14.16 -4.84
CA CYS A 110 17.23 12.74 -4.48
C CYS A 110 18.70 12.35 -4.58
N GLY A 111 19.50 12.82 -3.63
CA GLY A 111 20.97 12.73 -3.65
C GLY A 111 21.55 11.30 -3.63
N ASN A 112 20.77 10.28 -3.26
CA ASN A 112 21.19 8.86 -3.24
C ASN A 112 20.63 8.03 -4.40
N LEU A 113 19.91 8.64 -5.36
CA LEU A 113 19.23 7.91 -6.43
C LEU A 113 20.24 7.25 -7.37
N MET A 114 20.13 5.92 -7.51
CA MET A 114 21.01 5.08 -8.32
C MET A 114 20.30 4.54 -9.56
N VAL A 115 19.04 4.14 -9.42
CA VAL A 115 18.30 3.41 -10.45
C VAL A 115 16.92 4.03 -10.66
N VAL A 116 16.56 4.29 -11.92
CA VAL A 116 15.21 4.72 -12.32
C VAL A 116 14.75 3.92 -13.53
N LEU A 117 13.65 3.18 -13.37
CA LEU A 117 13.08 2.31 -14.40
C LEU A 117 11.62 2.70 -14.70
N THR A 118 11.45 3.47 -15.78
CA THR A 118 10.16 3.98 -16.28
C THR A 118 10.20 3.96 -17.82
N PRO A 119 10.22 2.76 -18.43
CA PRO A 119 10.66 2.51 -19.81
C PRO A 119 9.81 3.17 -20.89
N ILE A 120 8.56 3.52 -20.58
CA ILE A 120 7.60 4.17 -21.48
C ILE A 120 7.32 5.62 -21.09
N ALA A 121 7.98 6.15 -20.06
CA ALA A 121 7.72 7.48 -19.59
C ALA A 121 8.43 8.53 -20.44
N SER A 122 7.70 9.59 -20.80
CA SER A 122 8.31 10.86 -21.19
C SER A 122 8.79 11.61 -19.95
N SER A 123 9.89 12.35 -20.08
CA SER A 123 10.50 13.10 -18.98
C SER A 123 10.32 14.59 -19.19
N ASP A 124 9.91 15.30 -18.14
CA ASP A 124 9.82 16.76 -18.13
C ASP A 124 11.15 17.41 -17.67
N ASP A 125 11.21 18.73 -17.59
CA ASP A 125 12.40 19.47 -17.17
C ASP A 125 12.77 19.23 -15.69
N TYR A 126 14.06 19.35 -15.38
CA TYR A 126 14.61 19.31 -14.02
C TYR A 126 14.32 18.01 -13.24
N VAL A 127 13.93 16.92 -13.91
CA VAL A 127 13.56 15.64 -13.28
C VAL A 127 14.59 15.14 -12.25
N PHE A 128 15.88 15.25 -12.59
CA PHE A 128 17.00 14.85 -11.72
C PHE A 128 17.79 16.03 -11.16
N GLU A 129 17.18 17.22 -11.07
CA GLU A 129 17.86 18.40 -10.55
C GLU A 129 18.48 18.12 -9.17
N ASN A 130 19.73 18.52 -8.98
CA ASN A 130 20.48 18.30 -7.74
C ASN A 130 20.60 16.82 -7.28
N CYS A 131 20.30 15.84 -8.14
CA CYS A 131 20.73 14.45 -7.93
C CYS A 131 22.25 14.35 -8.11
N SER A 132 22.91 13.45 -7.39
CA SER A 132 24.35 13.23 -7.54
C SER A 132 24.67 12.48 -8.83
N CYS A 133 25.41 13.10 -9.76
CA CYS A 133 25.83 12.43 -11.00
C CYS A 133 26.80 11.25 -10.79
N CYS A 134 27.41 11.15 -9.62
CA CYS A 134 28.28 10.02 -9.25
C CYS A 134 27.52 8.80 -8.76
N LYS A 135 26.27 8.96 -8.28
CA LYS A 135 25.47 7.86 -7.74
C LYS A 135 24.47 7.31 -8.73
N LEU A 136 23.95 8.14 -9.62
CA LEU A 136 22.92 7.73 -10.56
C LEU A 136 23.53 6.90 -11.69
N GLU A 137 23.29 5.60 -11.65
CA GLU A 137 24.00 4.61 -12.46
C GLU A 137 23.18 4.08 -13.63
N THR A 138 21.87 3.90 -13.46
CA THR A 138 21.01 3.21 -14.43
C THR A 138 19.71 3.99 -14.61
N ILE A 139 19.44 4.42 -15.84
CA ILE A 139 18.18 5.08 -16.22
C ILE A 139 17.58 4.30 -17.37
N LEU A 140 16.30 3.97 -17.27
CA LEU A 140 15.52 3.45 -18.38
C LEU A 140 14.26 4.30 -18.55
N VAL A 141 14.27 5.15 -19.58
CA VAL A 141 13.19 6.08 -19.94
C VAL A 141 12.93 6.01 -21.46
N GLN A 142 11.74 6.39 -21.91
CA GLN A 142 11.45 6.47 -23.35
C GLN A 142 12.13 7.70 -23.96
N ASP A 143 11.96 8.86 -23.31
CA ASP A 143 12.56 10.12 -23.74
C ASP A 143 13.48 10.71 -22.66
N SER A 144 14.65 11.18 -23.09
CA SER A 144 15.69 11.80 -22.26
C SER A 144 15.94 13.28 -22.60
N VAL A 145 15.08 13.87 -23.42
CA VAL A 145 15.12 15.28 -23.81
C VAL A 145 14.48 16.14 -22.71
N PHE A 146 15.19 16.26 -21.59
CA PHE A 146 14.84 17.24 -20.55
C PHE A 146 15.96 18.28 -20.36
N ARG A 147 15.57 19.48 -19.89
CA ARG A 147 16.50 20.59 -19.59
C ARG A 147 16.88 20.59 -18.11
N CYS A 148 18.13 20.93 -17.82
CA CYS A 148 18.63 21.13 -16.46
C CYS A 148 19.93 21.93 -16.49
N ASN A 149 20.13 22.82 -15.50
CA ASN A 149 21.32 23.65 -15.34
C ASN A 149 21.92 23.58 -13.91
N CYS A 150 21.59 22.55 -13.13
CA CYS A 150 22.00 22.44 -11.72
C CYS A 150 23.48 22.08 -11.48
N GLN A 151 24.24 21.77 -12.54
CA GLN A 151 25.65 21.38 -12.50
C GLN A 151 25.98 20.08 -11.74
N LYS A 152 24.98 19.41 -11.14
CA LYS A 152 25.19 18.22 -10.29
C LYS A 152 24.62 16.92 -10.87
N CYS A 153 23.59 17.01 -11.72
CA CYS A 153 22.87 15.82 -12.20
C CYS A 153 23.54 15.14 -13.40
N PRO A 154 23.16 13.89 -13.74
CA PRO A 154 23.77 13.17 -14.86
C PRO A 154 23.68 13.88 -16.21
N LYS A 155 22.65 14.72 -16.41
CA LYS A 155 22.54 15.58 -17.60
C LYS A 155 23.64 16.64 -17.61
N CYS A 156 23.78 17.40 -16.51
CA CYS A 156 24.75 18.48 -16.40
C CYS A 156 26.20 18.00 -16.31
N CYS A 157 26.45 16.81 -15.74
CA CYS A 157 27.78 16.19 -15.70
C CYS A 157 28.14 15.38 -16.96
N GLY A 158 27.25 15.29 -17.96
CA GLY A 158 27.49 14.53 -19.19
C GLY A 158 27.51 13.00 -19.03
N THR A 159 27.03 12.44 -17.90
CA THR A 159 26.99 10.99 -17.65
C THR A 159 25.68 10.32 -18.08
N MET A 160 24.64 11.11 -18.40
CA MET A 160 23.29 10.65 -18.75
C MET A 160 23.26 9.51 -19.78
N GLN A 161 23.98 9.66 -20.90
CA GLN A 161 23.99 8.66 -21.97
C GLN A 161 24.56 7.31 -21.51
N LYS A 162 25.51 7.31 -20.56
CA LYS A 162 26.05 6.08 -19.98
C LYS A 162 25.00 5.38 -19.11
N CYS A 163 24.25 6.14 -18.30
CA CYS A 163 23.17 5.62 -17.47
C CYS A 163 22.05 5.00 -18.31
N ILE A 164 21.69 5.66 -19.43
CA ILE A 164 20.67 5.16 -20.38
C ILE A 164 21.12 3.84 -21.04
N LYS A 165 22.38 3.77 -21.49
CA LYS A 165 22.94 2.53 -22.07
C LYS A 165 22.90 1.37 -21.07
N ARG A 166 23.13 1.62 -19.77
CA ARG A 166 23.00 0.61 -18.71
C ARG A 166 21.55 0.15 -18.55
N GLY A 167 20.58 1.07 -18.54
CA GLY A 167 19.16 0.73 -18.49
C GLY A 167 18.70 -0.09 -19.68
N GLN A 168 19.15 0.24 -20.90
CA GLN A 168 18.85 -0.53 -22.10
C GLN A 168 19.44 -1.94 -22.07
N LYS A 169 20.61 -2.14 -21.44
CA LYS A 169 21.19 -3.47 -21.20
C LYS A 169 20.36 -4.24 -20.17
N LEU A 170 19.99 -3.61 -19.05
CA LEU A 170 19.15 -4.20 -18.01
C LEU A 170 17.82 -4.71 -18.58
N LYS A 171 17.18 -3.93 -19.47
CA LYS A 171 15.91 -4.32 -20.13
C LYS A 171 15.95 -5.68 -20.84
N LYS A 172 17.14 -6.19 -21.20
CA LYS A 172 17.33 -7.48 -21.88
C LYS A 172 17.64 -8.64 -20.94
N THR A 173 17.59 -8.42 -19.63
CA THR A 173 17.95 -9.42 -18.61
C THR A 173 16.71 -10.07 -18.02
N CYS A 174 16.87 -11.28 -17.48
CA CYS A 174 15.80 -11.96 -16.74
C CYS A 174 15.37 -11.20 -15.47
N GLU A 175 16.26 -10.38 -14.89
CA GLU A 175 15.94 -9.49 -13.77
C GLU A 175 14.82 -8.52 -14.15
N TYR A 176 14.94 -7.88 -15.32
CA TYR A 176 13.90 -7.00 -15.84
C TYR A 176 12.60 -7.75 -16.14
N ASP A 177 12.68 -8.95 -16.71
CA ASP A 177 11.49 -9.79 -16.97
C ASP A 177 10.75 -10.16 -15.68
N ASN A 178 11.46 -10.29 -14.56
CA ASN A 178 10.83 -10.51 -13.25
C ASN A 178 10.16 -9.25 -12.72
N LEU A 179 10.76 -8.06 -12.92
CA LEU A 179 10.12 -6.79 -12.57
C LEU A 179 8.80 -6.59 -13.35
N ALA A 180 8.77 -6.96 -14.63
CA ALA A 180 7.58 -6.86 -15.47
C ALA A 180 6.43 -7.78 -15.02
N LYS A 181 6.70 -8.81 -14.22
CA LYS A 181 5.68 -9.71 -13.65
C LYS A 181 5.06 -9.19 -12.36
N ILE A 182 5.67 -8.19 -11.71
CA ILE A 182 5.25 -7.71 -10.38
C ILE A 182 3.81 -7.18 -10.40
N GLU A 183 3.39 -6.48 -11.46
CA GLU A 183 1.99 -6.04 -11.58
C GLU A 183 0.99 -7.20 -11.45
N LYS A 184 1.23 -8.30 -12.17
CA LYS A 184 0.35 -9.49 -12.09
C LYS A 184 0.41 -10.16 -10.71
N VAL A 185 1.55 -10.11 -10.02
CA VAL A 185 1.69 -10.60 -8.65
C VAL A 185 0.88 -9.73 -7.69
N ASP A 186 1.00 -8.42 -7.80
CA ASP A 186 0.27 -7.42 -7.02
C ASP A 186 -1.24 -7.55 -7.24
N GLU A 187 -1.71 -7.69 -8.48
CA GLU A 187 -3.12 -7.91 -8.79
C GLU A 187 -3.68 -9.19 -8.14
N ASN A 188 -2.92 -10.29 -8.22
CA ASN A 188 -3.31 -11.52 -7.56
C ASN A 188 -3.34 -11.37 -6.04
N PHE A 189 -2.35 -10.69 -5.45
CA PHE A 189 -2.30 -10.41 -4.02
C PHE A 189 -3.51 -9.59 -3.57
N VAL A 190 -3.80 -8.46 -4.22
CA VAL A 190 -4.95 -7.60 -3.90
C VAL A 190 -6.25 -8.41 -3.96
N ARG A 191 -6.44 -9.19 -5.02
CA ARG A 191 -7.62 -10.06 -5.16
C ARG A 191 -7.74 -11.08 -4.04
N MET A 192 -6.64 -11.71 -3.63
CA MET A 192 -6.63 -12.70 -2.56
C MET A 192 -6.89 -12.06 -1.20
N GLN A 193 -6.26 -10.92 -0.90
CA GLN A 193 -6.48 -10.19 0.35
C GLN A 193 -7.93 -9.72 0.50
N MET A 194 -8.53 -9.18 -0.56
CA MET A 194 -9.93 -8.75 -0.51
C MET A 194 -10.88 -9.93 -0.24
N LYS A 195 -10.62 -11.11 -0.82
CA LYS A 195 -11.37 -12.33 -0.49
C LYS A 195 -11.17 -12.77 0.95
N GLN A 196 -9.94 -12.70 1.47
CA GLN A 196 -9.64 -13.05 2.86
C GLN A 196 -10.39 -12.14 3.83
N ILE A 197 -10.35 -10.81 3.62
CA ILE A 197 -11.02 -9.88 4.52
C ILE A 197 -12.56 -10.05 4.47
N GLN A 198 -13.12 -10.35 3.28
CA GLN A 198 -14.54 -10.68 3.15
C GLN A 198 -14.91 -11.94 3.94
N LEU A 199 -14.08 -12.99 3.87
CA LEU A 199 -14.28 -14.22 4.62
C LEU A 199 -14.21 -13.97 6.14
N GLU A 200 -13.20 -13.24 6.60
CA GLU A 200 -13.06 -12.85 8.02
C GLU A 200 -14.27 -12.04 8.51
N THR A 201 -14.77 -11.12 7.68
CA THR A 201 -15.97 -10.33 7.98
C THR A 201 -17.21 -11.23 8.10
N LEU A 202 -17.37 -12.22 7.23
CA LEU A 202 -18.46 -13.21 7.32
C LEU A 202 -18.31 -14.07 8.59
N VAL A 203 -17.11 -14.55 8.89
CA VAL A 203 -16.82 -15.32 10.11
C VAL A 203 -17.19 -14.51 11.35
N MET A 204 -16.82 -13.23 11.40
CA MET A 204 -17.20 -12.35 12.51
C MET A 204 -18.71 -12.14 12.60
N LYS A 205 -19.39 -11.91 11.47
CA LYS A 205 -20.85 -11.73 11.41
C LYS A 205 -21.61 -12.99 11.87
N TYR A 206 -21.24 -14.16 11.34
CA TYR A 206 -21.86 -15.43 11.74
C TYR A 206 -21.46 -15.85 13.16
N GLY A 207 -20.24 -15.56 13.59
CA GLY A 207 -19.82 -15.72 14.99
C GLY A 207 -20.70 -14.91 15.95
N PHE A 208 -20.98 -13.66 15.61
CA PHE A 208 -21.91 -12.82 16.37
C PHE A 208 -23.34 -13.38 16.39
N LEU A 209 -23.85 -13.86 15.25
CA LEU A 209 -25.16 -14.53 15.18
C LEU A 209 -25.21 -15.81 16.03
N CYS A 210 -24.15 -16.62 16.03
CA CYS A 210 -24.03 -17.80 16.88
C CYS A 210 -24.12 -17.44 18.38
N VAL A 211 -23.41 -16.38 18.79
CA VAL A 211 -23.50 -15.88 20.18
C VAL A 211 -24.90 -15.35 20.50
N LYS A 212 -25.51 -14.59 19.59
CA LYS A 212 -26.79 -13.91 19.81
C LYS A 212 -27.99 -14.86 19.79
N PHE A 213 -28.02 -15.86 18.92
CA PHE A 213 -29.21 -16.69 18.69
C PHE A 213 -29.05 -18.13 19.18
N ILE A 214 -27.87 -18.74 19.01
CA ILE A 214 -27.69 -20.17 19.29
C ILE A 214 -27.48 -20.41 20.79
N LYS A 215 -26.65 -19.60 21.46
CA LYS A 215 -26.40 -19.75 22.91
C LYS A 215 -27.68 -19.62 23.76
N PRO A 216 -28.57 -18.62 23.54
CA PRO A 216 -29.81 -18.52 24.30
C PRO A 216 -30.78 -19.69 24.04
N GLN A 217 -30.87 -20.16 22.80
CA GLN A 217 -31.73 -21.29 22.44
C GLN A 217 -31.25 -22.61 23.08
N GLN A 218 -29.93 -22.85 23.13
CA GLN A 218 -29.36 -23.99 23.85
C GLN A 218 -29.67 -23.92 25.35
N LYS A 219 -29.54 -22.73 25.96
CA LYS A 219 -29.87 -22.51 27.37
C LYS A 219 -31.36 -22.72 27.66
N GLN A 220 -32.25 -22.26 26.78
CA GLN A 220 -33.69 -22.50 26.88
C GLN A 220 -34.05 -23.98 26.73
N LYS A 221 -33.43 -24.72 25.80
CA LYS A 221 -33.61 -26.17 25.66
C LYS A 221 -33.21 -26.92 26.93
N GLN A 222 -32.06 -26.60 27.52
CA GLN A 222 -31.63 -27.19 28.79
C GLN A 222 -32.60 -26.88 29.93
N LEU A 223 -33.07 -25.62 30.05
CA LEU A 223 -34.07 -25.23 31.05
C LEU A 223 -35.40 -25.98 30.88
N LYS A 224 -35.83 -26.22 29.63
CA LYS A 224 -37.04 -26.99 29.34
C LYS A 224 -36.87 -28.47 29.75
N GLN A 225 -35.74 -29.09 29.42
CA GLN A 225 -35.42 -30.46 29.87
C GLN A 225 -35.36 -30.57 31.39
N ILE A 226 -34.74 -29.60 32.08
CA ILE A 226 -34.70 -29.57 33.54
C ILE A 226 -36.11 -29.45 34.11
N LYS A 227 -36.96 -28.56 33.56
CA LYS A 227 -38.36 -28.45 33.99
C LYS A 227 -39.14 -29.75 33.80
N GLU A 228 -38.99 -30.43 32.65
CA GLU A 228 -39.64 -31.71 32.39
C GLU A 228 -39.16 -32.82 33.34
N GLN A 229 -37.86 -32.83 33.69
CA GLN A 229 -37.33 -33.75 34.70
C GLN A 229 -37.87 -33.46 36.10
N VAL A 230 -37.94 -32.18 36.48
CA VAL A 230 -38.51 -31.77 37.78
C VAL A 230 -39.99 -32.16 37.88
N VAL A 231 -40.78 -31.96 36.83
CA VAL A 231 -42.20 -32.39 36.80
C VAL A 231 -42.33 -33.89 37.02
N LYS A 232 -41.53 -34.72 36.32
CA LYS A 232 -41.53 -36.18 36.51
C LYS A 232 -41.14 -36.59 37.93
N ILE A 233 -40.19 -35.90 38.56
CA ILE A 233 -39.80 -36.16 39.95
C ILE A 233 -40.96 -35.83 40.90
N ILE A 234 -41.65 -34.71 40.69
CA ILE A 234 -42.82 -34.32 41.49
C ILE A 234 -43.95 -35.37 41.36
N GLU A 235 -44.25 -35.84 40.15
CA GLU A 235 -45.24 -36.90 39.91
C GLU A 235 -44.86 -38.22 40.63
N LEU A 236 -43.57 -38.59 40.63
CA LEU A 236 -43.09 -39.77 41.34
C LEU A 236 -43.23 -39.63 42.86
N VAL A 237 -42.90 -38.46 43.43
CA VAL A 237 -43.06 -38.21 44.87
C VAL A 237 -44.53 -38.29 45.29
N GLN A 238 -45.43 -37.71 44.49
CA GLN A 238 -46.88 -37.78 44.73
C GLN A 238 -47.42 -39.21 44.67
N LEU A 239 -46.90 -40.06 43.78
CA LEU A 239 -47.25 -41.48 43.75
C LEU A 239 -46.74 -42.23 45.00
N PHE A 240 -45.52 -41.94 45.47
CA PHE A 240 -44.97 -42.52 46.70
C PHE A 240 -45.77 -42.15 47.95
N ASP A 241 -46.26 -40.91 48.05
CA ASP A 241 -47.10 -40.47 49.18
C ASP A 241 -48.47 -41.17 49.21
N VAL A 242 -49.00 -41.58 48.05
CA VAL A 242 -50.24 -42.37 47.95
C VAL A 242 -50.03 -43.83 48.38
N PHE A 243 -48.89 -44.44 48.02
CA PHE A 243 -48.55 -45.80 48.44
C PHE A 243 -48.12 -45.92 49.91
N ALA A 244 -47.76 -44.81 50.56
CA ALA A 244 -47.41 -44.79 51.99
C ALA A 244 -48.63 -44.65 52.93
N GLN A 245 -49.85 -44.48 52.36
CA GLN A 245 -51.11 -44.34 53.10
C GLN A 245 -52.01 -45.60 53.02
N GLU A 246 -51.56 -46.69 52.38
CA GLU A 246 -52.13 -48.04 52.47
C GLU A 246 -51.36 -48.89 53.49
#